data_AF-A0A1X2YR79-F1
#
_entry.id   AF-A0A1X2YR79-F1
#
_cell.length_a   1.000
_cell.length_b   1.000
_cell.length_c   1.000
_cell.angle_alpha   90.00
_cell.angle_beta   90.00
_cell.angle_gamma   90.00
#
_symmetry.space_group_name_H-M   'P 1'
#
loop_
_entity.id
_entity.type
_entity.pdbx_description
1 polymer ?
#
loop_
_entity_poly.entity_id
_entity_poly.type
_entity_poly.pdbx_seq_one_letter_code
_entity_poly.pdbx_strand_id
1 'polypeptide(L)'
;MPKIIVPGKRLTADVTHKIQPMITVKDTTGREWFARAMFLSLDRGTGDNWKVENFSLSIAAKENYAFYKNTKLGVEIRLDQNPELKKLVNEYVSIVKKDTTQAGA
;
A
#
# COMPACT_ATOMS: atom_id res chain seq x y z
N MET A 1 -11.89 -19.58 -38.50
CA MET A 1 -12.17 -19.78 -37.07
C MET A 1 -11.94 -18.46 -36.35
N PRO A 2 -12.90 -17.94 -35.57
CA PRO A 2 -12.64 -16.75 -34.75
C PRO A 2 -11.55 -17.09 -33.72
N LYS A 3 -10.47 -16.29 -33.69
CA LYS A 3 -9.43 -16.41 -32.66
C LYS A 3 -10.00 -15.89 -31.35
N ILE A 4 -10.14 -16.76 -30.35
CA ILE A 4 -10.35 -16.33 -28.97
C ILE A 4 -9.06 -15.64 -28.53
N ILE A 5 -9.11 -14.33 -28.36
CA ILE A 5 -8.01 -13.56 -27.77
C ILE A 5 -8.14 -13.75 -26.26
N VAL A 6 -7.28 -14.56 -25.67
CA VAL A 6 -7.15 -14.62 -24.22
C VAL A 6 -6.51 -13.29 -23.79
N PRO A 7 -7.17 -12.46 -22.98
CA PRO A 7 -6.57 -11.25 -22.46
C PRO A 7 -5.24 -11.60 -21.75
N GLY A 8 -4.22 -10.76 -21.90
CA GLY A 8 -2.97 -10.96 -21.16
C GLY A 8 -3.25 -11.15 -19.67
N LYS A 9 -2.49 -12.04 -19.00
CA LYS A 9 -2.67 -12.32 -17.57
C LYS A 9 -2.52 -11.01 -16.79
N ARG A 10 -3.59 -10.58 -16.13
CA ARG A 10 -3.56 -9.46 -15.18
C ARG A 10 -3.17 -10.00 -13.82
N LEU A 11 -2.13 -9.45 -13.20
CA LEU A 11 -1.72 -9.83 -11.86
C LEU A 11 -2.04 -8.72 -10.87
N THR A 12 -2.70 -9.09 -9.78
CA THR A 12 -2.99 -8.23 -8.64
C THR A 12 -2.41 -8.85 -7.38
N ALA A 13 -2.04 -8.02 -6.41
CA ALA A 13 -1.54 -8.48 -5.11
C ALA A 13 -2.08 -7.59 -3.99
N ASP A 14 -2.59 -8.21 -2.93
CA ASP A 14 -2.96 -7.51 -1.70
C ASP A 14 -1.91 -7.79 -0.62
N VAL A 15 -1.32 -6.73 -0.09
CA VAL A 15 -0.28 -6.79 0.94
C VAL A 15 -0.83 -6.20 2.23
N THR A 16 -0.71 -6.97 3.31
CA THR A 16 -0.95 -6.48 4.66
C THR A 16 0.34 -6.56 5.45
N HIS A 17 0.75 -5.46 6.07
CA HIS A 17 1.93 -5.40 6.92
C HIS A 17 1.59 -4.80 8.28
N LYS A 18 2.05 -5.47 9.34
CA LYS A 18 2.01 -4.95 10.71
C LYS A 18 3.30 -4.18 10.98
N ILE A 19 3.19 -2.88 11.23
CA ILE A 19 4.31 -1.98 11.45
C ILE A 19 4.75 -2.06 12.91
N GLN A 20 5.95 -2.60 13.17
CA GLN A 20 6.54 -2.68 14.51
C GLN A 20 8.05 -2.35 14.48
N PRO A 21 8.53 -1.36 15.26
CA PRO A 21 7.76 -0.43 16.10
C PRO A 21 6.82 0.44 15.24
N MET A 22 5.80 1.04 15.85
CA MET A 22 4.90 1.97 15.15
C MET A 22 5.71 3.14 14.58
N ILE A 23 5.32 3.63 13.39
CA ILE A 23 5.92 4.83 12.81
C ILE A 23 4.99 6.03 13.00
N THR A 24 5.58 7.21 13.17
CA THR A 24 4.83 8.47 13.19
C THR A 24 4.63 8.96 11.76
N VAL A 25 3.39 9.31 11.42
CA VAL A 25 3.01 9.89 10.13
C VAL A 25 2.28 11.20 10.35
N LYS A 26 2.42 12.13 9.40
CA LYS A 26 1.76 13.43 9.41
C LYS A 26 0.64 13.45 8.39
N ASP A 27 -0.49 14.03 8.78
CA ASP A 27 -1.55 14.38 7.83
C ASP A 27 -1.25 15.69 7.10
N THR A 28 -2.10 16.02 6.12
CA THR A 28 -1.98 17.25 5.32
C THR A 28 -2.10 18.53 6.14
N THR A 29 -2.58 18.46 7.38
CA THR A 29 -2.64 19.60 8.33
C THR A 29 -1.40 19.68 9.22
N GLY A 30 -0.48 18.72 9.12
CA GLY A 30 0.74 18.62 9.90
C GLY A 30 0.57 17.90 11.25
N ARG A 31 -0.62 17.36 11.54
CA ARG A 31 -0.87 16.63 12.79
C ARG A 31 -0.28 15.22 12.71
N GLU A 32 0.32 14.80 13.82
CA GLU A 32 0.97 13.50 13.93
C GLU A 32 0.00 12.39 14.34
N TRP A 33 0.24 11.21 13.77
CA TRP A 33 -0.52 9.98 13.94
C TRP A 33 0.44 8.79 14.03
N PHE A 34 0.07 7.76 14.78
CA PHE A 34 0.84 6.53 14.91
C PHE A 34 0.28 5.48 13.97
N ALA A 35 1.06 5.07 12.96
CA ALA A 35 0.69 4.03 12.01
C ALA A 35 1.09 2.65 12.54
N ARG A 36 0.13 1.72 12.55
CA ARG A 36 0.28 0.35 13.08
C ARG A 36 0.23 -0.74 12.04
N ALA A 37 -0.50 -0.51 10.96
CA ALA A 37 -0.65 -1.48 9.89
C ALA A 37 -0.84 -0.76 8.58
N MET A 38 -0.34 -1.39 7.52
CA MET A 38 -0.45 -0.92 6.15
C MET A 38 -1.16 -1.97 5.30
N PHE A 39 -2.04 -1.49 4.44
CA PHE A 39 -2.74 -2.28 3.44
C PHE A 39 -2.45 -1.66 2.07
N LEU A 40 -1.94 -2.47 1.15
CA LEU A 40 -1.69 -2.08 -0.23
C LEU A 40 -2.43 -3.04 -1.15
N SER A 41 -3.10 -2.49 -2.15
CA SER A 41 -3.56 -3.25 -3.30
C SER A 41 -2.73 -2.81 -4.50
N LEU A 42 -2.09 -3.78 -5.14
CA LEU A 42 -1.18 -3.57 -6.25
C LEU A 42 -1.75 -4.20 -7.52
N ASP A 43 -1.59 -3.53 -8.65
CA ASP A 43 -1.95 -4.03 -9.96
C ASP A 43 -0.76 -3.89 -10.92
N ARG A 44 -0.36 -5.00 -11.52
CA ARG A 44 0.68 -5.03 -12.56
C ARG A 44 0.09 -4.71 -13.95
N GLY A 45 -1.23 -4.85 -14.10
CA GLY A 45 -1.88 -4.88 -15.40
C GLY A 45 -1.36 -6.05 -16.22
N THR A 46 -1.20 -5.82 -17.52
CA THR A 46 -0.62 -6.79 -18.47
C THR A 46 0.85 -6.51 -18.79
N GLY A 47 1.52 -5.61 -18.04
CA GLY A 47 2.91 -5.20 -18.25
C GLY A 47 3.83 -5.60 -17.10
N ASP A 48 5.01 -4.97 -17.00
CA ASP A 48 6.02 -5.29 -15.97
C ASP A 48 6.08 -4.26 -14.83
N ASN A 49 5.10 -3.37 -14.76
CA ASN A 49 5.08 -2.25 -13.82
C ASN A 49 3.94 -2.42 -12.81
N TRP A 50 4.30 -2.82 -11.59
CA TRP A 50 3.40 -2.80 -10.44
C TRP A 50 3.04 -1.37 -10.06
N LYS A 51 1.73 -1.09 -9.96
CA LYS A 51 1.17 0.18 -9.48
C LYS A 51 0.43 -0.04 -8.18
N VAL A 52 0.46 0.96 -7.29
CA VAL A 52 -0.39 0.98 -6.09
C VAL A 52 -1.76 1.52 -6.50
N GLU A 53 -2.77 0.64 -6.51
CA GLU A 53 -4.16 1.00 -6.80
C GLU A 53 -4.87 1.54 -5.57
N ASN A 54 -4.61 0.93 -4.41
CA ASN A 54 -5.17 1.36 -3.14
C ASN A 54 -4.14 1.27 -2.03
N PHE A 55 -4.21 2.25 -1.13
CA PHE A 55 -3.36 2.37 0.02
C PHE A 55 -4.20 2.78 1.22
N SER A 56 -4.02 2.09 2.34
CA SER A 56 -4.68 2.42 3.59
C SER A 56 -3.76 2.15 4.76
N LEU A 57 -3.86 3.02 5.77
CA LEU A 57 -3.17 2.84 7.04
C LEU A 57 -4.17 2.64 8.17
N SER A 58 -3.81 1.74 9.06
CA SER A 58 -4.30 1.83 10.43
C SER A 58 -3.49 2.90 11.16
N ILE A 59 -4.18 3.94 11.61
CA ILE A 59 -3.59 5.03 12.40
C ILE A 59 -4.33 5.24 13.73
N ALA A 60 -3.61 5.79 14.69
CA ALA A 60 -4.14 6.20 15.98
C ALA A 60 -3.55 7.55 16.40
N ALA A 61 -4.32 8.40 17.08
CA ALA A 61 -3.81 9.68 17.61
C ALA A 61 -2.87 9.51 18.82
N LYS A 62 -2.81 8.30 19.39
CA LYS A 62 -1.96 7.91 20.51
C LYS A 62 -1.49 6.46 20.29
N GLU A 63 -0.33 6.12 20.82
CA GLU A 63 0.34 4.82 20.65
C GLU A 63 -0.53 3.58 20.98
N ASN A 64 -1.65 3.72 21.73
CA ASN A 64 -2.51 2.61 22.16
C ASN A 64 -4.01 2.75 21.82
N TYR A 65 -4.39 3.62 20.87
CA TYR A 65 -5.79 3.78 20.44
C TYR A 65 -6.18 3.00 19.17
N ALA A 66 -7.46 2.66 19.02
CA ALA A 66 -8.02 1.81 17.96
C ALA A 66 -8.27 2.52 16.61
N PHE A 67 -8.49 1.69 15.58
CA PHE A 67 -8.28 1.88 14.14
C PHE A 67 -9.35 2.75 13.45
N TYR A 68 -8.91 3.68 12.58
CA TYR A 68 -9.80 4.36 11.65
C TYR A 68 -9.49 3.94 10.19
N LYS A 69 -10.34 3.09 9.62
CA LYS A 69 -10.52 3.03 8.17
C LYS A 69 -11.62 4.04 7.85
N ASN A 70 -11.29 5.32 7.71
CA ASN A 70 -12.39 6.28 7.58
C ASN A 70 -12.07 7.50 6.73
N THR A 71 -12.61 7.50 5.51
CA THR A 71 -12.90 8.71 4.74
C THR A 71 -13.72 9.73 5.54
N LYS A 72 -14.45 9.32 6.60
CA LYS A 72 -15.18 10.26 7.49
C LYS A 72 -14.32 10.99 8.53
N LEU A 73 -13.07 10.58 8.78
CA LEU A 73 -12.19 11.35 9.66
C LEU A 73 -11.61 12.59 8.98
N GLY A 74 -11.69 12.68 7.64
CA GLY A 74 -11.05 13.76 6.89
C GLY A 74 -9.53 13.77 7.00
N VAL A 75 -8.91 12.67 7.44
CA VAL A 75 -7.46 12.56 7.59
C VAL A 75 -6.87 12.05 6.27
N GLU A 76 -6.15 12.94 5.59
CA GLU A 76 -5.40 12.63 4.38
C GLU A 76 -3.92 12.50 4.74
N ILE A 77 -3.35 11.30 4.55
CA ILE A 77 -1.91 11.05 4.70
C ILE A 77 -1.31 10.98 3.30
N ARG A 78 -0.33 11.85 2.99
CA ARG A 78 0.37 11.82 1.71
C ARG A 78 1.76 11.21 1.84
N LEU A 79 2.16 10.38 0.88
CA LEU A 79 3.46 9.69 0.89
C LEU A 79 4.65 10.64 0.72
N ASP A 80 4.50 11.74 -0.02
CA ASP A 80 5.53 12.76 -0.20
C ASP A 80 5.84 13.53 1.09
N GLN A 81 4.85 13.69 1.96
CA GLN A 81 5.01 14.30 3.29
C GLN A 81 5.53 13.31 4.35
N ASN A 82 5.58 12.01 4.02
CA ASN A 82 5.93 10.93 4.94
C ASN A 82 7.01 10.01 4.32
N PRO A 83 8.29 10.43 4.30
CA PRO A 83 9.34 9.73 3.56
C PRO A 83 9.62 8.31 4.08
N GLU A 84 9.50 8.06 5.38
CA GLU A 84 9.65 6.70 5.95
C GLU A 84 8.55 5.76 5.48
N LEU A 85 7.30 6.24 5.51
CA LEU A 85 6.16 5.51 4.98
C LEU A 85 6.31 5.24 3.47
N LYS A 86 6.81 6.22 2.71
CA LYS A 86 7.09 6.03 1.28
C LYS A 86 8.15 4.96 1.03
N LYS A 87 9.23 4.93 1.84
CA LYS A 87 10.24 3.86 1.77
C LYS A 87 9.62 2.49 2.02
N LEU A 88 8.78 2.37 3.05
CA LEU A 88 8.08 1.13 3.38
C LEU A 88 7.19 0.65 2.24
N VAL A 89 6.38 1.54 1.63
CA VAL A 89 5.55 1.19 0.47
C VAL A 89 6.41 0.69 -0.69
N ASN A 90 7.49 1.40 -1.02
CA ASN A 90 8.39 1.03 -2.11
C ASN A 90 9.07 -0.33 -1.88
N GLU A 91 9.45 -0.63 -0.64
CA GLU A 91 10.02 -1.92 -0.26
C GLU A 91 9.03 -3.06 -0.54
N TYR A 92 7.77 -2.93 -0.13
CA TYR A 92 6.76 -3.95 -0.38
C TYR A 92 6.40 -4.12 -1.86
N VAL A 93 6.36 -3.02 -2.63
CA VAL A 93 6.21 -3.12 -4.09
C VAL A 93 7.39 -3.89 -4.71
N SER A 94 8.62 -3.67 -4.21
CA SER A 94 9.81 -4.40 -4.67
C SER A 94 9.76 -5.88 -4.31
N ILE A 95 9.28 -6.24 -3.11
CA ILE A 95 9.10 -7.64 -2.68
C ILE A 95 8.12 -8.35 -3.61
N VAL A 96 6.93 -7.76 -3.83
CA VAL A 96 5.92 -8.35 -4.73
C VAL A 96 6.46 -8.52 -6.15
N LYS A 97 7.21 -7.53 -6.65
CA LYS A 97 7.87 -7.63 -7.96
C LYS A 97 8.85 -8.81 -8.02
N LYS A 98 9.68 -8.99 -7.00
CA LYS A 98 10.66 -10.08 -6.94
C LYS A 98 9.97 -11.45 -6.87
N ASP A 99 8.98 -11.60 -5.99
CA ASP A 99 8.27 -12.86 -5.79
C ASP A 99 7.51 -13.28 -7.05
N THR A 100 6.87 -12.32 -7.74
CA THR A 100 6.15 -12.59 -9.00
C THR A 100 7.09 -12.95 -10.15
N THR A 101 8.27 -12.34 -10.21
CA THR A 101 9.32 -12.71 -11.20
C THR A 101 9.85 -14.12 -10.94
N GLN A 102 10.08 -14.48 -9.68
CA GLN A 102 10.55 -15.81 -9.29
C GLN A 102 9.49 -16.90 -9.51
N ALA A 103 8.21 -16.56 -9.38
CA ALA A 103 7.09 -17.45 -9.66
C ALA A 103 6.83 -17.70 -11.16
N GLY A 104 7.59 -17.06 -12.07
CA GLY A 104 7.43 -17.22 -13.52
C GLY A 104 6.13 -16.65 -14.08
N ALA A 105 5.59 -15.61 -13.43
CA ALA A 105 4.28 -15.01 -13.72
C ALA A 105 4.32 -13.79 -14.65
#